data_AF-A0A6J4N222-F1
#
_entry.id   AF-A0A6J4N222-F1
#
_cell.length_a   1.000
_cell.length_b   1.000
_cell.length_c   1.000
_cell.angle_alpha   90.00
_cell.angle_beta   90.00
_cell.angle_gamma   90.00
#
_symmetry.space_group_name_H-M   'P 1'
#
loop_
_entity.id
_entity.type
_entity.pdbx_description
1 polymer ?
#
loop_
_entity_poly.entity_id
_entity_poly.type
_entity_poly.pdbx_seq_one_letter_code
_entity_poly.pdbx_strand_id
1 'polypeptide(L)'
;MFSEDSLNTWETTAANRHKVRVYPLKNKDGSVEQNAYVVATEEHTSGYDYQDVVYIVRNAKPVGEPAPDTQEIDAPNPKELVFSGVKGSTNLPTQSVSVKNSGRTALEISGASISGTNAGAFQLVNPGAKSVPAGETATFEVRFAPGSTTVGSLSAKLTIASNDADEANVDVGLYGLSTNGEQGSNEPTLQDVVNTLGYPAKVHDLAGNPLTFGTDGNLKGEEVSAPLFQKAGTGNVTIKPVARYSPDEILPFGYYKLPDGNVTENVVATIDLDQEQTLNPKVQPGGSSSFDPGTDKFGVFVDSKSFNRKSYQQDGLNTGQVAHAVRVYPAKDRAGQPIANSYLVTFEDAANGDYQDYVFFVTNVKPSSAGNTGTGTSSKINFQPATAEV
;
A
#
# COMPACT_ATOMS: atom_id res chain seq x y z
N MET A 1 35.74 -9.14 6.33
CA MET A 1 34.61 -8.73 5.48
C MET A 1 34.99 -7.47 4.74
N PHE A 2 34.56 -7.34 3.49
CA PHE A 2 34.74 -6.14 2.70
C PHE A 2 33.42 -5.37 2.67
N SER A 3 33.50 -4.03 2.64
CA SER A 3 32.33 -3.18 2.39
C SER A 3 31.85 -3.24 0.93
N GLU A 4 32.69 -3.78 0.04
CA GLU A 4 32.34 -4.05 -1.35
C GLU A 4 31.88 -5.50 -1.48
N ASP A 5 30.62 -5.70 -1.86
CA ASP A 5 29.96 -7.01 -1.87
C ASP A 5 30.69 -8.00 -2.80
N SER A 6 31.23 -7.51 -3.92
CA SER A 6 31.98 -8.30 -4.91
C SER A 6 33.20 -9.02 -4.29
N LEU A 7 33.80 -8.46 -3.24
CA LEU A 7 35.01 -8.99 -2.59
C LEU A 7 34.70 -10.02 -1.51
N ASN A 8 33.44 -10.16 -1.07
CA ASN A 8 33.00 -11.16 -0.10
C ASN A 8 32.80 -12.55 -0.74
N THR A 9 33.76 -13.02 -1.53
CA THR A 9 33.68 -14.25 -2.35
C THR A 9 33.61 -15.55 -1.55
N TRP A 10 33.90 -15.49 -0.25
CA TRP A 10 33.72 -16.59 0.70
C TRP A 10 32.23 -16.86 0.99
N GLU A 11 31.36 -15.88 0.78
CA GLU A 11 29.90 -16.06 0.78
C GLU A 11 29.45 -16.56 -0.60
N THR A 12 28.97 -17.80 -0.63
CA THR A 12 28.64 -18.51 -1.86
C THR A 12 27.33 -18.02 -2.47
N THR A 13 26.42 -17.48 -1.66
CA THR A 13 25.16 -16.91 -2.15
C THR A 13 25.36 -15.43 -2.49
N ALA A 14 25.32 -15.07 -3.77
CA ALA A 14 25.56 -13.69 -4.23
C ALA A 14 24.69 -12.65 -3.49
N ALA A 15 23.40 -12.95 -3.30
CA ALA A 15 22.46 -12.08 -2.58
C ALA A 15 22.83 -11.84 -1.10
N ASN A 16 23.69 -12.68 -0.51
CA ASN A 16 24.11 -12.58 0.88
C ASN A 16 25.47 -11.89 1.06
N ARG A 17 26.12 -11.47 -0.04
CA ARG A 17 27.47 -10.87 0.01
C ARG A 17 27.49 -9.45 0.57
N HIS A 18 26.32 -8.87 0.82
CA HIS A 18 26.18 -7.62 1.53
C HIS A 18 26.43 -7.81 3.03
N LYS A 19 27.69 -7.63 3.46
CA LYS A 19 28.15 -7.92 4.82
C LYS A 19 28.40 -6.68 5.68
N VAL A 20 28.25 -5.49 5.12
CA VAL A 20 28.56 -4.23 5.81
C VAL A 20 27.46 -3.21 5.55
N ARG A 21 26.88 -2.66 6.62
CA ARG A 21 25.89 -1.59 6.57
C ARG A 21 26.48 -0.31 7.11
N VAL A 22 26.17 0.81 6.45
CA VAL A 22 26.70 2.13 6.80
C VAL A 22 25.53 3.09 7.02
N TYR A 23 25.52 3.75 8.17
CA TYR A 23 24.46 4.69 8.58
C TYR A 23 25.07 6.05 8.93
N PRO A 24 24.42 7.19 8.63
CA PRO A 24 24.86 8.48 9.13
C PRO A 24 24.91 8.49 10.66
N LEU A 25 26.01 8.97 11.25
CA LEU A 25 26.09 9.13 12.69
C LEU A 25 25.20 10.29 13.13
N LYS A 26 24.34 10.06 14.11
CA LYS A 26 23.47 11.09 14.71
C LYS A 26 23.94 11.41 16.12
N ASN A 27 23.96 12.71 16.44
CA ASN A 27 24.12 13.22 17.78
C ASN A 27 22.87 12.90 18.64
N LYS A 28 22.98 13.09 19.96
CA LYS A 28 21.90 12.82 20.92
C LYS A 28 20.62 13.63 20.65
N ASP A 29 20.76 14.78 20.01
CA ASP A 29 19.64 15.66 19.61
C ASP A 29 19.03 15.29 18.25
N GLY A 30 19.53 14.23 17.59
CA GLY A 30 19.07 13.77 16.29
C GLY A 30 19.73 14.45 15.09
N SER A 31 20.58 15.46 15.29
CA SER A 31 21.36 16.09 14.22
C SER A 31 22.42 15.13 13.67
N VAL A 32 22.74 15.24 12.38
CA VAL A 32 23.77 14.40 11.73
C VAL A 32 25.15 14.98 11.99
N GLU A 33 26.09 14.15 12.46
CA GLU A 33 27.51 14.49 12.50
C GLU A 33 28.08 14.37 11.08
N GLN A 34 28.52 15.50 10.51
CA GLN A 34 28.98 15.53 9.13
C GLN A 34 30.24 14.68 8.93
N ASN A 35 30.29 13.91 7.84
CA ASN A 35 31.40 13.02 7.49
C ASN A 35 31.68 11.95 8.57
N ALA A 36 30.65 11.53 9.30
CA ALA A 36 30.73 10.47 10.30
C ALA A 36 29.60 9.45 10.12
N TYR A 37 29.95 8.17 10.30
CA TYR A 37 29.08 7.04 10.02
C TYR A 37 29.23 5.95 11.06
N VAL A 38 28.12 5.28 11.37
CA VAL A 38 28.11 3.98 12.06
C VAL A 38 28.24 2.90 10.99
N VAL A 39 29.24 2.03 11.13
CA VAL A 39 29.47 0.89 10.26
C VAL A 39 29.23 -0.38 11.07
N ALA A 40 28.29 -1.19 10.60
CA ALA A 40 27.85 -2.42 11.22
C ALA A 40 28.19 -3.60 10.29
N THR A 41 28.82 -4.64 10.82
CA THR A 41 29.32 -5.76 10.02
C THR A 41 28.81 -7.09 10.52
N GLU A 42 28.76 -8.07 9.63
CA GLU A 42 28.17 -9.38 9.86
C GLU A 42 28.98 -10.47 9.11
N GLU A 43 29.79 -11.26 9.80
CA GLU A 43 30.64 -12.28 9.15
C GLU A 43 29.95 -13.62 8.95
N HIS A 44 28.79 -13.84 9.55
CA HIS A 44 28.12 -15.12 9.47
C HIS A 44 27.42 -15.28 8.11
N THR A 45 27.02 -16.51 7.79
CA THR A 45 26.34 -16.85 6.52
C THR A 45 24.85 -17.15 6.72
N SER A 46 24.31 -16.85 7.90
CA SER A 46 22.89 -17.00 8.24
C SER A 46 22.56 -16.21 9.51
N GLY A 47 21.29 -15.90 9.76
CA GLY A 47 20.88 -15.23 11.00
C GLY A 47 21.39 -13.78 11.12
N TYR A 48 21.55 -13.09 10.00
CA TYR A 48 22.18 -11.77 9.90
C TYR A 48 21.60 -10.74 10.87
N ASP A 49 22.43 -10.25 11.77
CA ASP A 49 22.04 -9.37 12.85
C ASP A 49 22.89 -8.08 12.90
N TYR A 50 24.08 -8.10 12.28
CA TYR A 50 24.95 -6.93 12.08
C TYR A 50 25.36 -6.24 13.38
N GLN A 51 25.47 -6.98 14.49
CA GLN A 51 25.96 -6.44 15.75
C GLN A 51 27.32 -6.99 16.21
N ASP A 52 27.89 -7.94 15.46
CA ASP A 52 29.14 -8.61 15.86
C ASP A 52 30.31 -7.64 15.96
N VAL A 53 30.43 -6.73 14.98
CA VAL A 53 31.34 -5.59 15.06
C VAL A 53 30.64 -4.34 14.54
N VAL A 54 30.51 -3.34 15.41
CA VAL A 54 29.98 -2.02 15.09
C VAL A 54 31.01 -0.96 15.47
N TYR A 55 31.36 -0.10 14.52
CA TYR A 55 32.34 0.96 14.72
C TYR A 55 31.90 2.29 14.11
N ILE A 56 32.49 3.37 14.59
CA ILE A 56 32.26 4.71 14.05
C ILE A 56 33.44 5.10 13.17
N VAL A 57 33.17 5.48 11.94
CA VAL A 57 34.14 6.10 11.03
C VAL A 57 33.87 7.60 10.98
N ARG A 58 34.92 8.42 11.11
CA ARG A 58 34.85 9.88 11.02
C ARG A 58 35.81 10.38 9.95
N ASN A 59 35.58 11.61 9.49
CA ASN A 59 36.34 12.22 8.40
C ASN A 59 36.35 11.36 7.13
N ALA A 60 35.28 10.59 6.94
CA ALA A 60 35.02 9.85 5.72
C ALA A 60 33.83 10.48 5.04
N LYS A 61 33.89 10.59 3.72
CA LYS A 61 32.71 10.82 2.90
C LYS A 61 32.52 9.56 2.08
N PRO A 62 31.29 9.05 1.91
CA PRO A 62 31.01 8.09 0.87
C PRO A 62 31.51 8.73 -0.43
N VAL A 63 32.59 8.18 -0.97
CA VAL A 63 32.67 8.06 -2.42
C VAL A 63 31.37 7.33 -2.75
N GLY A 64 30.54 7.88 -3.62
CA GLY A 64 29.15 7.44 -3.80
C GLY A 64 29.03 5.93 -3.99
N GLU A 65 27.80 5.44 -4.16
CA GLU A 65 27.54 4.21 -4.92
C GLU A 65 28.71 3.95 -5.90
N PRO A 66 29.32 2.73 -5.90
CA PRO A 66 30.50 2.44 -6.73
C PRO A 66 30.33 3.16 -8.05
N ALA A 67 31.33 3.97 -8.44
CA ALA A 67 31.17 4.99 -9.48
C ALA A 67 30.30 4.41 -10.60
N PRO A 68 29.14 5.02 -10.92
CA PRO A 68 28.04 4.31 -11.59
C PRO A 68 28.58 3.50 -12.73
N ASP A 69 28.11 2.25 -12.81
CA ASP A 69 28.59 1.31 -13.81
C ASP A 69 28.53 1.96 -15.20
N THR A 70 29.35 1.44 -16.11
CA THR A 70 29.39 2.02 -17.46
C THR A 70 27.98 2.10 -18.06
N GLN A 71 27.12 1.17 -17.71
CA GLN A 71 25.68 1.18 -17.91
C GLN A 71 25.04 0.79 -16.58
N GLU A 72 24.01 1.51 -16.15
CA GLU A 72 23.28 1.21 -14.92
C GLU A 72 21.81 1.54 -15.16
N ILE A 73 20.92 0.55 -15.03
CA ILE A 73 19.47 0.77 -15.06
C ILE A 73 18.94 0.93 -13.64
N ASP A 74 18.37 2.09 -13.32
CA ASP A 74 17.72 2.27 -12.03
C ASP A 74 16.43 1.44 -11.92
N ALA A 75 16.09 1.07 -10.69
CA ALA A 75 14.81 0.45 -10.37
C ALA A 75 13.62 1.21 -11.00
N PRO A 76 12.65 0.50 -11.62
CA PRO A 76 11.52 1.13 -12.27
C PRO A 76 10.69 1.99 -11.32
N ASN A 77 10.20 3.12 -11.84
CA ASN A 77 9.33 4.02 -11.11
C ASN A 77 8.04 4.34 -11.90
N PRO A 78 6.87 3.93 -11.39
CA PRO A 78 6.66 3.11 -10.18
C PRO A 78 7.11 1.65 -10.39
N LYS A 79 7.31 0.91 -9.28
CA LYS A 79 7.66 -0.53 -9.30
C LYS A 79 6.49 -1.44 -9.71
N GLU A 80 5.29 -0.90 -9.73
CA GLU A 80 4.08 -1.61 -10.13
C GLU A 80 3.06 -0.65 -10.75
N LEU A 81 2.20 -1.21 -11.60
CA LEU A 81 1.06 -0.52 -12.20
C LEU A 81 -0.22 -1.25 -11.80
N VAL A 82 -1.21 -0.47 -11.36
CA VAL A 82 -2.49 -0.99 -10.86
C VAL A 82 -3.63 -0.41 -11.70
N PHE A 83 -4.43 -1.28 -12.30
CA PHE A 83 -5.50 -0.94 -13.23
C PHE A 83 -6.86 -1.42 -12.72
N SER A 84 -7.92 -0.81 -13.24
CA SER A 84 -9.31 -1.27 -13.11
C SER A 84 -9.98 -1.15 -14.47
N GLY A 85 -10.92 -2.04 -14.77
CA GLY A 85 -11.74 -1.93 -15.98
C GLY A 85 -12.79 -3.03 -16.10
N VAL A 86 -13.79 -2.79 -16.94
CA VAL A 86 -14.81 -3.79 -17.26
C VAL A 86 -14.20 -4.85 -18.18
N LYS A 87 -14.58 -6.11 -17.97
CA LYS A 87 -14.17 -7.23 -18.84
C LYS A 87 -14.44 -6.93 -20.31
N GLY A 88 -13.49 -7.23 -21.18
CA GLY A 88 -13.60 -6.97 -22.62
C GLY A 88 -13.34 -5.53 -23.06
N SER A 89 -13.06 -4.59 -22.14
CA SER A 89 -12.57 -3.26 -22.51
C SER A 89 -11.18 -3.35 -23.15
N THR A 90 -11.01 -2.77 -24.34
CA THR A 90 -9.73 -2.80 -25.08
C THR A 90 -9.07 -1.43 -25.24
N ASN A 91 -9.75 -0.34 -24.87
CA ASN A 91 -9.29 1.04 -25.05
C ASN A 91 -9.20 1.81 -23.73
N LEU A 92 -8.67 1.16 -22.69
CA LEU A 92 -8.39 1.85 -21.43
C LEU A 92 -7.15 2.75 -21.56
N PRO A 93 -7.06 3.84 -20.77
CA PRO A 93 -5.86 4.67 -20.71
C PRO A 93 -4.62 3.86 -20.37
N THR A 94 -3.48 4.25 -20.94
CA THR A 94 -2.18 3.68 -20.57
C THR A 94 -1.71 4.24 -19.23
N GLN A 95 -0.95 3.44 -18.50
CA GLN A 95 -0.08 3.91 -17.43
C GLN A 95 1.38 3.73 -17.85
N SER A 96 2.25 4.61 -17.35
CA SER A 96 3.66 4.60 -17.69
C SER A 96 4.53 4.18 -16.51
N VAL A 97 5.61 3.49 -16.83
CA VAL A 97 6.73 3.24 -15.94
C VAL A 97 8.00 3.82 -16.55
N SER A 98 8.84 4.40 -15.71
CA SER A 98 10.10 5.02 -16.12
C SER A 98 11.28 4.23 -15.56
N VAL A 99 12.32 4.07 -16.38
CA VAL A 99 13.62 3.55 -15.99
C VAL A 99 14.68 4.58 -16.36
N LYS A 100 15.57 4.89 -15.43
CA LYS A 100 16.61 5.89 -15.62
C LYS A 100 17.94 5.20 -15.84
N ASN A 101 18.76 5.74 -16.74
CA ASN A 101 20.15 5.35 -16.83
C ASN A 101 20.96 6.22 -15.86
N SER A 102 21.37 5.66 -14.72
CA SER A 102 22.24 6.34 -13.76
C SER A 102 23.73 6.07 -14.03
N GLY A 103 24.02 5.29 -15.06
CA GLY A 103 25.34 4.91 -15.55
C GLY A 103 26.08 6.06 -16.22
N ARG A 104 27.29 5.75 -16.72
CA ARG A 104 28.21 6.76 -17.32
C ARG A 104 28.20 6.80 -18.84
N THR A 105 27.64 5.78 -19.48
CA THR A 105 27.54 5.67 -20.95
C THR A 105 26.10 5.33 -21.35
N ALA A 106 25.82 5.21 -22.65
CA ALA A 106 24.48 4.83 -23.10
C ALA A 106 24.12 3.42 -22.63
N LEU A 107 22.95 3.31 -21.98
CA LEU A 107 22.30 2.05 -21.61
C LEU A 107 21.46 1.59 -22.81
N GLU A 108 21.68 0.38 -23.28
CA GLU A 108 20.95 -0.22 -24.39
C GLU A 108 19.88 -1.16 -23.85
N ILE A 109 18.63 -0.71 -23.90
CA ILE A 109 17.47 -1.55 -23.62
C ILE A 109 17.13 -2.33 -24.88
N SER A 110 17.28 -3.64 -24.82
CA SER A 110 16.99 -4.56 -25.93
C SER A 110 15.49 -4.67 -26.24
N GLY A 111 14.65 -4.44 -25.23
CA GLY A 111 13.19 -4.41 -25.35
C GLY A 111 12.51 -4.65 -24.01
N ALA A 112 11.18 -4.70 -24.04
CA ALA A 112 10.37 -5.05 -22.89
C ALA A 112 9.29 -6.07 -23.26
N SER A 113 8.92 -6.92 -22.30
CA SER A 113 7.97 -8.02 -22.53
C SER A 113 7.08 -8.25 -21.31
N ILE A 114 5.85 -8.73 -21.54
CA ILE A 114 4.91 -9.08 -20.48
C ILE A 114 4.83 -10.60 -20.37
N SER A 115 4.91 -11.11 -19.13
CA SER A 115 4.82 -12.53 -18.79
C SER A 115 3.98 -12.78 -17.54
N GLY A 116 3.73 -14.04 -17.21
CA GLY A 116 2.93 -14.45 -16.04
C GLY A 116 1.53 -14.94 -16.40
N THR A 117 0.79 -15.39 -15.38
CA THR A 117 -0.49 -16.11 -15.53
C THR A 117 -1.52 -15.33 -16.36
N ASN A 118 -1.62 -14.02 -16.16
CA ASN A 118 -2.63 -13.18 -16.82
C ASN A 118 -2.00 -12.21 -17.83
N ALA A 119 -0.85 -12.53 -18.43
CA ALA A 119 -0.15 -11.67 -19.38
C ALA A 119 -1.06 -11.15 -20.50
N GLY A 120 -1.99 -11.97 -20.99
CA GLY A 120 -2.95 -11.59 -22.04
C GLY A 120 -3.95 -10.49 -21.65
N ALA A 121 -4.06 -10.14 -20.36
CA ALA A 121 -4.88 -9.03 -19.89
C ALA A 121 -4.15 -7.67 -19.96
N PHE A 122 -2.86 -7.64 -20.33
CA PHE A 122 -2.05 -6.44 -20.38
C PHE A 122 -1.36 -6.30 -21.74
N GLN A 123 -1.36 -5.08 -22.27
CA GLN A 123 -0.79 -4.74 -23.56
C GLN A 123 0.33 -3.73 -23.38
N LEU A 124 1.55 -4.10 -23.80
CA LEU A 124 2.68 -3.18 -23.89
C LEU A 124 2.59 -2.38 -25.19
N VAL A 125 2.55 -1.05 -25.11
CA VAL A 125 2.28 -0.17 -26.24
C VAL A 125 3.55 0.19 -27.01
N ASN A 126 4.69 0.32 -26.31
CA ASN A 126 5.97 0.72 -26.89
C ASN A 126 7.12 -0.24 -26.48
N PRO A 127 7.05 -1.53 -26.88
CA PRO A 127 7.98 -2.58 -26.43
C PRO A 127 9.40 -2.49 -27.00
N GLY A 128 9.62 -1.63 -28.00
CA GLY A 128 10.84 -1.61 -28.80
C GLY A 128 12.11 -1.24 -28.03
N ALA A 129 13.25 -1.59 -28.63
CA ALA A 129 14.58 -1.26 -28.11
C ALA A 129 14.79 0.26 -27.97
N LYS A 130 15.62 0.65 -27.00
CA LYS A 130 15.92 2.06 -26.68
C LYS A 130 17.39 2.22 -26.30
N SER A 131 18.05 3.22 -26.87
CA SER A 131 19.34 3.69 -26.37
C SER A 131 19.08 4.89 -25.46
N VAL A 132 19.50 4.78 -24.19
CA VAL A 132 19.23 5.77 -23.14
C VAL A 132 20.56 6.40 -22.74
N PRO A 133 20.82 7.68 -23.10
CA PRO A 133 22.04 8.35 -22.67
C PRO A 133 22.19 8.41 -21.15
N ALA A 134 23.42 8.59 -20.67
CA ALA A 134 23.71 8.73 -19.24
C ALA A 134 22.90 9.89 -18.63
N GLY A 135 22.21 9.62 -17.51
CA GLY A 135 21.36 10.58 -16.81
C GLY A 135 19.93 10.71 -17.35
N GLU A 136 19.63 10.15 -18.53
CA GLU A 136 18.32 10.22 -19.16
C GLU A 136 17.38 9.08 -18.74
N THR A 137 16.11 9.20 -19.12
CA THR A 137 15.04 8.25 -18.75
C THR A 137 14.35 7.68 -19.98
N ALA A 138 14.06 6.39 -19.95
CA ALA A 138 13.15 5.72 -20.89
C ALA A 138 11.81 5.43 -20.21
N THR A 139 10.73 5.57 -20.97
CA THR A 139 9.36 5.30 -20.51
C THR A 139 8.74 4.11 -21.23
N PHE A 140 8.05 3.23 -20.52
CA PHE A 140 7.26 2.13 -21.08
C PHE A 140 5.80 2.31 -20.71
N GLU A 141 4.91 2.08 -21.66
CA GLU A 141 3.47 2.30 -21.50
C GLU A 141 2.73 0.96 -21.57
N VAL A 142 1.95 0.69 -20.53
CA VAL A 142 1.13 -0.51 -20.42
C VAL A 142 -0.34 -0.12 -20.38
N ARG A 143 -1.16 -0.83 -21.14
CA ARG A 143 -2.61 -0.75 -21.12
C ARG A 143 -3.19 -2.02 -20.51
N PHE A 144 -4.22 -1.86 -19.69
CA PHE A 144 -5.07 -2.98 -19.27
C PHE A 144 -6.13 -3.28 -20.33
N ALA A 145 -6.25 -4.54 -20.71
CA ALA A 145 -7.17 -5.04 -21.73
C ALA A 145 -7.70 -6.42 -21.31
N PRO A 146 -8.54 -6.50 -20.25
CA PRO A 146 -9.02 -7.78 -19.74
C PRO A 146 -9.87 -8.52 -20.80
N GLY A 147 -9.74 -9.85 -20.84
CA GLY A 147 -10.54 -10.69 -21.73
C GLY A 147 -12.05 -10.58 -21.43
N SER A 148 -12.89 -10.88 -22.42
CA SER A 148 -14.36 -10.74 -22.32
C SER A 148 -15.02 -11.68 -21.30
N THR A 149 -14.30 -12.69 -20.81
CA THR A 149 -14.78 -13.68 -19.83
C THR A 149 -14.02 -13.64 -18.51
N THR A 150 -12.98 -12.81 -18.39
CA THR A 150 -12.09 -12.79 -17.23
C THR A 150 -12.53 -11.71 -16.25
N VAL A 151 -12.76 -12.07 -14.99
CA VAL A 151 -13.22 -11.19 -13.90
C VAL A 151 -12.40 -11.47 -12.65
N GLY A 152 -12.25 -10.47 -11.78
CA GLY A 152 -11.51 -10.54 -10.53
C GLY A 152 -10.10 -9.95 -10.63
N SER A 153 -9.28 -10.21 -9.61
CA SER A 153 -7.89 -9.75 -9.52
C SER A 153 -6.98 -10.50 -10.50
N LEU A 154 -6.35 -9.78 -11.42
CA LEU A 154 -5.42 -10.30 -12.42
C LEU A 154 -4.01 -9.78 -12.19
N SER A 155 -3.02 -10.65 -12.40
CA SER A 155 -1.60 -10.31 -12.24
C SER A 155 -0.71 -10.81 -13.38
N ALA A 156 0.27 -10.00 -13.72
CA ALA A 156 1.33 -10.27 -14.69
C ALA A 156 2.60 -9.49 -14.29
N LYS A 157 3.64 -9.60 -15.10
CA LYS A 157 4.93 -8.93 -14.90
C LYS A 157 5.42 -8.34 -16.21
N LEU A 158 5.84 -7.08 -16.18
CA LEU A 158 6.61 -6.46 -17.26
C LEU A 158 8.10 -6.59 -16.94
N THR A 159 8.88 -7.14 -17.85
CA THR A 159 10.34 -7.24 -17.75
C THR A 159 10.98 -6.34 -18.80
N ILE A 160 11.89 -5.47 -18.38
CA ILE A 160 12.67 -4.57 -19.24
C ILE A 160 14.10 -5.07 -19.24
N ALA A 161 14.61 -5.49 -20.40
CA ALA A 161 15.92 -6.13 -20.53
C ALA A 161 16.96 -5.16 -21.11
N SER A 162 18.08 -5.00 -20.41
CA SER A 162 19.16 -4.06 -20.78
C SER A 162 20.51 -4.77 -20.96
N ASN A 163 21.52 -4.01 -21.36
CA ASN A 163 22.92 -4.43 -21.37
C ASN A 163 23.66 -4.08 -20.07
N ASP A 164 22.92 -3.73 -19.02
CA ASP A 164 23.48 -3.61 -17.69
C ASP A 164 23.99 -5.00 -17.23
N ALA A 165 25.23 -5.06 -16.75
CA ALA A 165 25.94 -6.31 -16.57
C ALA A 165 25.52 -7.06 -15.31
N ASP A 166 25.14 -6.34 -14.25
CA ASP A 166 24.69 -6.91 -12.99
C ASP A 166 23.17 -6.80 -12.79
N GLU A 167 22.50 -5.84 -13.44
CA GLU A 167 21.03 -5.73 -13.52
C GLU A 167 20.48 -5.83 -14.96
N ALA A 168 20.79 -6.93 -15.65
CA ALA A 168 20.36 -7.18 -17.04
C ALA A 168 18.82 -7.15 -17.24
N ASN A 169 18.03 -7.26 -16.18
CA ASN A 169 16.58 -7.17 -16.22
C ASN A 169 16.03 -6.44 -14.99
N VAL A 170 15.11 -5.50 -15.24
CA VAL A 170 14.26 -4.94 -14.18
C VAL A 170 12.81 -5.33 -14.40
N ASP A 171 12.12 -5.62 -13.30
CA ASP A 171 10.74 -6.10 -13.30
C ASP A 171 9.77 -5.05 -12.72
N VAL A 172 8.58 -4.98 -13.32
CA VAL A 172 7.46 -4.15 -12.88
C VAL A 172 6.24 -5.04 -12.68
N GLY A 173 5.64 -4.98 -11.49
CA GLY A 173 4.41 -5.71 -11.20
C GLY A 173 3.22 -5.13 -11.95
N LEU A 174 2.42 -5.97 -12.60
CA LEU A 174 1.18 -5.53 -13.25
C LEU A 174 -0.01 -6.16 -12.53
N TYR A 175 -0.92 -5.33 -12.04
CA TYR A 175 -2.12 -5.77 -11.33
C TYR A 175 -3.35 -5.09 -11.92
N GLY A 176 -4.40 -5.84 -12.21
CA GLY A 176 -5.60 -5.31 -12.84
C GLY A 176 -6.85 -5.94 -12.25
N LEU A 177 -7.82 -5.11 -11.89
CA LEU A 177 -9.14 -5.56 -11.44
C LEU A 177 -10.09 -5.54 -12.63
N SER A 178 -10.53 -6.73 -13.06
CA SER A 178 -11.54 -6.87 -14.11
C SER A 178 -12.92 -7.03 -13.50
N THR A 179 -13.87 -6.16 -13.82
CA THR A 179 -15.25 -6.22 -13.29
C THR A 179 -16.21 -6.84 -14.30
N ASN A 180 -17.41 -7.24 -13.85
CA ASN A 180 -18.46 -7.73 -14.76
C ASN A 180 -19.08 -6.60 -15.59
N GLY A 181 -19.00 -5.37 -15.09
CA GLY A 181 -19.66 -4.16 -15.57
C GLY A 181 -19.52 -3.07 -14.51
N GLU A 182 -20.37 -2.07 -14.59
CA GLU A 182 -20.46 -0.99 -13.60
C GLU A 182 -21.67 -1.21 -12.69
N GLN A 183 -21.51 -0.84 -11.42
CA GLN A 183 -22.55 -0.72 -10.41
C GLN A 183 -23.28 -2.03 -10.01
N GLY A 184 -23.74 -2.06 -8.75
CA GLY A 184 -24.61 -3.11 -8.24
C GLY A 184 -23.96 -4.50 -8.34
N SER A 185 -24.69 -5.50 -8.84
CA SER A 185 -24.17 -6.88 -8.91
C SER A 185 -23.00 -7.09 -9.89
N ASN A 186 -22.58 -6.04 -10.61
CA ASN A 186 -21.47 -6.10 -11.56
C ASN A 186 -20.14 -5.63 -10.97
N GLU A 187 -20.18 -5.03 -9.78
CA GLU A 187 -19.01 -4.55 -9.05
C GLU A 187 -18.09 -5.71 -8.62
N PRO A 188 -16.80 -5.42 -8.39
CA PRO A 188 -15.87 -6.41 -7.88
C PRO A 188 -16.11 -6.68 -6.40
N THR A 189 -15.74 -7.87 -5.95
CA THR A 189 -15.72 -8.19 -4.51
C THR A 189 -14.68 -7.33 -3.79
N LEU A 190 -14.93 -6.98 -2.52
CA LEU A 190 -13.91 -6.36 -1.67
C LEU A 190 -12.62 -7.20 -1.61
N GLN A 191 -12.72 -8.53 -1.63
CA GLN A 191 -11.54 -9.41 -1.62
C GLN A 191 -10.67 -9.22 -2.88
N ASP A 192 -11.27 -9.08 -4.06
CA ASP A 192 -10.55 -8.80 -5.31
C ASP A 192 -9.94 -7.38 -5.30
N VAL A 193 -10.65 -6.40 -4.73
CA VAL A 193 -10.15 -5.03 -4.54
C VAL A 193 -8.87 -5.03 -3.72
N VAL A 194 -8.88 -5.63 -2.53
CA VAL A 194 -7.70 -5.61 -1.65
C VAL A 194 -6.54 -6.44 -2.20
N ASN A 195 -6.83 -7.54 -2.90
CA ASN A 195 -5.81 -8.36 -3.57
C ASN A 195 -5.14 -7.59 -4.72
N THR A 196 -5.93 -6.91 -5.56
CA THR A 196 -5.40 -6.14 -6.69
C THR A 196 -4.52 -4.99 -6.20
N LEU A 197 -5.01 -4.24 -5.20
CA LEU A 197 -4.29 -3.11 -4.63
C LEU A 197 -2.98 -3.52 -3.92
N GLY A 198 -2.83 -4.78 -3.52
CA GLY A 198 -1.63 -5.26 -2.82
C GLY A 198 -1.71 -5.11 -1.31
N TYR A 199 -2.93 -5.07 -0.77
CA TYR A 199 -3.19 -5.10 0.66
C TYR A 199 -3.91 -6.40 1.03
N PRO A 200 -3.30 -7.57 0.81
CA PRO A 200 -3.99 -8.85 0.99
C PRO A 200 -4.54 -8.95 2.42
N ALA A 201 -5.86 -9.04 2.53
CA ALA A 201 -6.57 -9.25 3.79
C ALA A 201 -7.65 -10.28 3.55
N LYS A 202 -7.89 -11.16 4.52
CA LYS A 202 -9.04 -12.05 4.45
C LYS A 202 -10.27 -11.26 4.89
N VAL A 203 -11.11 -10.81 3.96
CA VAL A 203 -12.20 -9.87 4.30
C VAL A 203 -13.45 -10.55 4.87
N HIS A 204 -13.60 -11.85 4.60
CA HIS A 204 -14.65 -12.71 5.16
C HIS A 204 -14.23 -14.19 5.13
N ASP A 205 -15.04 -15.07 5.76
CA ASP A 205 -14.82 -16.52 5.77
C ASP A 205 -15.71 -17.31 4.78
N LEU A 206 -16.52 -16.62 3.98
CA LEU A 206 -17.44 -17.23 3.02
C LEU A 206 -16.71 -17.87 1.83
N ALA A 207 -17.18 -19.05 1.42
CA ALA A 207 -16.68 -19.74 0.24
C ALA A 207 -17.16 -19.06 -1.06
N GLY A 208 -16.36 -19.14 -2.12
CA GLY A 208 -16.75 -18.67 -3.45
C GLY A 208 -16.59 -17.17 -3.69
N ASN A 209 -15.96 -16.43 -2.76
CA ASN A 209 -15.72 -14.99 -2.87
C ASN A 209 -16.98 -14.20 -3.28
N PRO A 210 -18.06 -14.22 -2.46
CA PRO A 210 -19.28 -13.50 -2.80
C PRO A 210 -19.06 -11.99 -2.79
N LEU A 211 -19.84 -11.27 -3.61
CA LEU A 211 -19.87 -9.80 -3.61
C LEU A 211 -20.25 -9.25 -2.25
N THR A 212 -21.27 -9.84 -1.62
CA THR A 212 -21.82 -9.37 -0.34
C THR A 212 -21.61 -10.39 0.77
N PHE A 213 -21.38 -9.90 2.00
CA PHE A 213 -21.12 -10.74 3.18
C PHE A 213 -21.75 -10.20 4.48
N GLY A 214 -22.73 -9.30 4.34
CA GLY A 214 -23.66 -8.88 5.39
C GLY A 214 -23.25 -7.63 6.15
N THR A 215 -24.24 -6.90 6.66
CA THR A 215 -24.09 -5.61 7.35
C THR A 215 -24.21 -5.71 8.87
N ASP A 216 -24.09 -6.92 9.42
CA ASP A 216 -24.07 -7.13 10.87
C ASP A 216 -22.74 -6.71 11.50
N GLY A 217 -22.77 -6.29 12.76
CA GLY A 217 -21.59 -5.85 13.51
C GLY A 217 -20.66 -6.96 14.00
N ASN A 218 -20.84 -8.21 13.58
CA ASN A 218 -19.85 -9.25 13.87
C ASN A 218 -18.64 -9.05 12.96
N LEU A 219 -17.45 -9.24 13.53
CA LEU A 219 -16.19 -9.19 12.79
C LEU A 219 -16.17 -10.25 11.68
N LYS A 220 -15.67 -9.89 10.50
CA LYS A 220 -15.55 -10.78 9.33
C LYS A 220 -14.09 -11.00 8.97
N GLY A 221 -13.67 -12.26 8.80
CA GLY A 221 -12.30 -12.58 8.40
C GLY A 221 -11.25 -12.01 9.36
N GLU A 222 -10.35 -11.17 8.85
CA GLU A 222 -9.27 -10.51 9.60
C GLU A 222 -9.65 -9.11 10.13
N GLU A 223 -10.93 -8.76 10.10
CA GLU A 223 -11.43 -7.49 10.63
C GLU A 223 -11.07 -7.31 12.11
N VAL A 224 -10.74 -6.06 12.48
CA VAL A 224 -10.49 -5.66 13.86
C VAL A 224 -11.55 -4.70 14.37
N SER A 225 -11.89 -4.80 15.66
CA SER A 225 -12.78 -3.83 16.29
C SER A 225 -12.08 -2.48 16.44
N ALA A 226 -12.49 -1.52 15.61
CA ALA A 226 -11.97 -0.17 15.59
C ALA A 226 -13.12 0.83 15.40
N PRO A 227 -14.00 1.05 16.42
CA PRO A 227 -15.05 2.06 16.31
C PRO A 227 -14.48 3.48 16.22
N LEU A 228 -13.28 3.69 16.79
CA LEU A 228 -12.49 4.91 16.68
C LEU A 228 -11.00 4.54 16.53
N PHE A 229 -10.21 5.49 16.05
CA PHE A 229 -8.76 5.48 16.05
C PHE A 229 -8.19 6.49 17.04
N GLN A 230 -6.93 6.27 17.41
CA GLN A 230 -6.04 7.29 17.95
C GLN A 230 -4.74 7.30 17.13
N LYS A 231 -4.06 8.43 17.09
CA LYS A 231 -2.72 8.58 16.52
C LYS A 231 -1.74 7.55 17.14
N ALA A 232 -0.95 6.86 16.31
CA ALA A 232 0.01 5.85 16.77
C ALA A 232 1.38 6.42 17.14
N GLY A 233 1.80 7.51 16.48
CA GLY A 233 3.08 8.19 16.68
C GLY A 233 2.98 9.71 16.64
N THR A 234 4.10 10.39 16.44
CA THR A 234 4.18 11.87 16.49
C THR A 234 3.84 12.55 15.15
N GLY A 235 4.08 11.89 14.01
CA GLY A 235 3.77 12.42 12.67
C GLY A 235 2.26 12.46 12.37
N ASN A 236 1.82 13.08 11.28
CA ASN A 236 0.38 13.15 10.95
C ASN A 236 -0.24 11.77 10.67
N VAL A 237 -1.56 11.67 10.78
CA VAL A 237 -2.33 10.57 10.20
C VAL A 237 -2.42 10.81 8.70
N THR A 238 -2.22 9.78 7.87
CA THR A 238 -2.51 9.86 6.44
C THR A 238 -3.77 9.09 6.11
N ILE A 239 -4.53 9.58 5.13
CA ILE A 239 -5.73 8.93 4.60
C ILE A 239 -5.72 9.08 3.08
N LYS A 240 -5.82 7.96 2.38
CA LYS A 240 -5.82 7.91 0.91
C LYS A 240 -6.98 7.05 0.44
N PRO A 241 -7.88 7.54 -0.45
CA PRO A 241 -8.84 6.67 -1.09
C PRO A 241 -8.10 5.75 -2.08
N VAL A 242 -8.38 4.45 -2.00
CA VAL A 242 -7.71 3.41 -2.81
C VAL A 242 -8.67 2.61 -3.68
N ALA A 243 -9.97 2.62 -3.37
CA ALA A 243 -11.00 2.11 -4.25
C ALA A 243 -12.32 2.88 -4.07
N ARG A 244 -13.09 2.96 -5.15
CA ARG A 244 -14.45 3.47 -5.13
C ARG A 244 -15.31 2.71 -6.15
N TYR A 245 -16.29 1.98 -5.65
CA TYR A 245 -17.27 1.24 -6.46
C TYR A 245 -18.67 1.61 -5.99
N SER A 246 -19.05 2.84 -6.33
CA SER A 246 -20.31 3.49 -5.94
C SER A 246 -20.91 4.19 -7.17
N PRO A 247 -22.08 4.85 -7.06
CA PRO A 247 -22.51 5.84 -8.04
C PRO A 247 -21.50 6.99 -8.21
N ASP A 248 -21.51 7.63 -9.38
CA ASP A 248 -20.72 8.85 -9.61
C ASP A 248 -21.28 10.03 -8.83
N GLU A 249 -20.35 10.76 -8.21
CA GLU A 249 -20.59 11.88 -7.30
C GLU A 249 -19.26 12.49 -6.86
N ILE A 250 -19.30 13.73 -6.38
CA ILE A 250 -18.26 14.22 -5.48
C ILE A 250 -18.44 13.57 -4.12
N LEU A 251 -17.35 13.10 -3.50
CA LEU A 251 -17.43 12.46 -2.18
C LEU A 251 -16.46 13.13 -1.19
N PRO A 252 -16.92 14.11 -0.40
CA PRO A 252 -16.17 14.60 0.74
C PRO A 252 -15.93 13.48 1.76
N PHE A 253 -14.69 13.36 2.22
CA PHE A 253 -14.32 12.44 3.28
C PHE A 253 -13.38 13.11 4.26
N GLY A 254 -13.33 12.59 5.48
CA GLY A 254 -12.46 13.14 6.49
C GLY A 254 -12.55 12.40 7.81
N TYR A 255 -12.27 13.11 8.89
CA TYR A 255 -12.33 12.56 10.24
C TYR A 255 -13.27 13.36 11.12
N TYR A 256 -13.83 12.71 12.13
CA TYR A 256 -14.65 13.36 13.15
C TYR A 256 -14.11 13.07 14.54
N LYS A 257 -14.36 13.99 15.48
CA LYS A 257 -14.04 13.87 16.90
C LYS A 257 -15.31 13.95 17.74
N LEU A 258 -15.22 13.49 18.98
CA LEU A 258 -16.29 13.49 19.99
C LEU A 258 -15.78 14.00 21.36
N PRO A 259 -15.22 15.22 21.47
CA PRO A 259 -14.62 15.69 22.72
C PRO A 259 -15.63 15.92 23.86
N ASP A 260 -16.91 16.13 23.52
CA ASP A 260 -18.01 16.46 24.44
C ASP A 260 -19.28 15.64 24.15
N GLY A 261 -19.16 14.57 23.35
CA GLY A 261 -20.29 13.79 22.85
C GLY A 261 -20.94 14.35 21.58
N ASN A 262 -20.52 15.52 21.08
CA ASN A 262 -20.97 16.06 19.80
C ASN A 262 -19.99 15.73 18.68
N VAL A 263 -20.52 15.37 17.52
CA VAL A 263 -19.72 15.08 16.32
C VAL A 263 -19.15 16.39 15.78
N THR A 264 -17.81 16.51 15.78
CA THR A 264 -17.10 17.59 15.09
C THR A 264 -16.37 17.03 13.89
N GLU A 265 -16.86 17.32 12.69
CA GLU A 265 -16.32 16.83 11.41
C GLU A 265 -15.23 17.75 10.86
N ASN A 266 -14.23 17.15 10.23
CA ASN A 266 -13.15 17.84 9.53
C ASN A 266 -12.93 17.14 8.19
N VAL A 267 -13.33 17.80 7.10
CA VAL A 267 -13.09 17.32 5.74
C VAL A 267 -11.60 17.40 5.42
N VAL A 268 -11.05 16.30 4.91
CA VAL A 268 -9.63 16.22 4.52
C VAL A 268 -9.48 16.46 3.02
N ALA A 269 -10.33 15.82 2.22
CA ALA A 269 -10.40 16.00 0.78
C ALA A 269 -11.76 15.52 0.24
N THR A 270 -11.95 15.69 -1.07
CA THR A 270 -13.14 15.26 -1.81
C THR A 270 -12.68 14.41 -2.98
N ILE A 271 -13.18 13.18 -3.11
CA ILE A 271 -13.02 12.39 -4.34
C ILE A 271 -13.78 13.11 -5.46
N ASP A 272 -13.15 13.25 -6.63
CA ASP A 272 -13.71 14.01 -7.74
C ASP A 272 -14.83 13.25 -8.49
N LEU A 273 -15.55 13.96 -9.35
CA LEU A 273 -16.47 13.35 -10.32
C LEU A 273 -15.71 12.49 -11.34
N ASP A 274 -16.41 11.57 -12.00
CA ASP A 274 -15.87 10.61 -12.97
C ASP A 274 -14.78 9.71 -12.35
N GLN A 275 -14.81 9.52 -11.02
CA GLN A 275 -13.90 8.66 -10.26
C GLN A 275 -14.63 7.49 -9.58
N GLU A 276 -15.81 7.13 -10.09
CA GLU A 276 -16.54 5.92 -9.75
C GLU A 276 -15.93 4.67 -10.38
N GLN A 277 -16.33 3.50 -9.88
CA GLN A 277 -16.00 2.19 -10.47
C GLN A 277 -14.50 1.96 -10.71
N THR A 278 -13.64 2.50 -9.84
CA THR A 278 -12.20 2.58 -10.07
C THR A 278 -11.36 2.32 -8.84
N LEU A 279 -10.10 1.94 -9.10
CA LEU A 279 -9.04 1.89 -8.10
C LEU A 279 -8.25 3.19 -8.12
N ASN A 280 -7.71 3.57 -6.96
CA ASN A 280 -6.94 4.81 -6.75
C ASN A 280 -7.64 6.07 -7.32
N PRO A 281 -8.91 6.32 -6.93
CA PRO A 281 -9.65 7.48 -7.44
C PRO A 281 -8.94 8.79 -7.08
N LYS A 282 -9.01 9.76 -7.98
CA LYS A 282 -8.41 11.09 -7.77
C LYS A 282 -9.25 11.93 -6.82
N VAL A 283 -8.55 12.79 -6.08
CA VAL A 283 -9.17 13.82 -5.25
C VAL A 283 -9.09 15.18 -5.92
N GLN A 284 -10.03 16.05 -5.60
CA GLN A 284 -10.06 17.41 -6.11
C GLN A 284 -8.80 18.22 -5.70
N PRO A 285 -8.33 19.15 -6.55
CA PRO A 285 -7.23 20.03 -6.21
C PRO A 285 -7.46 20.79 -4.90
N GLY A 286 -6.42 20.89 -4.07
CA GLY A 286 -6.49 21.55 -2.76
C GLY A 286 -6.88 20.63 -1.61
N GLY A 287 -7.30 19.39 -1.87
CA GLY A 287 -7.46 18.36 -0.83
C GLY A 287 -6.12 17.96 -0.20
N SER A 288 -6.14 17.65 1.09
CA SER A 288 -4.98 17.10 1.82
C SER A 288 -4.97 15.57 1.75
N SER A 289 -3.83 14.95 2.02
CA SER A 289 -3.68 13.50 2.25
C SER A 289 -3.34 13.15 3.70
N SER A 290 -3.31 14.16 4.58
CA SER A 290 -2.98 14.00 5.99
C SER A 290 -3.69 15.00 6.88
N PHE A 291 -3.81 14.66 8.16
CA PHE A 291 -4.37 15.51 9.20
C PHE A 291 -3.75 15.20 10.57
N ASP A 292 -3.87 16.13 11.51
CA ASP A 292 -3.46 15.92 12.89
C ASP A 292 -4.69 15.96 13.83
N PRO A 293 -5.13 14.80 14.37
CA PRO A 293 -6.19 14.78 15.36
C PRO A 293 -5.69 15.21 16.76
N GLY A 294 -4.40 15.51 16.93
CA GLY A 294 -3.80 15.75 18.23
C GLY A 294 -3.81 14.47 19.06
N THR A 295 -4.18 14.58 20.35
CA THR A 295 -4.30 13.43 21.25
C THR A 295 -5.68 12.76 21.23
N ASP A 296 -6.64 13.39 20.54
CA ASP A 296 -8.03 12.97 20.56
C ASP A 296 -8.24 11.64 19.83
N LYS A 297 -9.27 10.90 20.27
CA LYS A 297 -9.83 9.82 19.48
C LYS A 297 -10.65 10.41 18.33
N PHE A 298 -10.63 9.75 17.19
CA PHE A 298 -11.36 10.18 16.01
C PHE A 298 -11.89 8.97 15.23
N GLY A 299 -12.90 9.16 14.40
CA GLY A 299 -13.30 8.17 13.41
C GLY A 299 -13.24 8.77 12.01
N VAL A 300 -13.36 7.92 10.99
CA VAL A 300 -13.45 8.34 9.58
C VAL A 300 -14.92 8.45 9.16
N PHE A 301 -15.24 9.42 8.31
CA PHE A 301 -16.56 9.56 7.71
C PHE A 301 -16.48 9.86 6.22
N VAL A 302 -17.57 9.54 5.51
CA VAL A 302 -17.87 9.98 4.15
C VAL A 302 -19.21 10.71 4.13
N ASP A 303 -19.40 11.62 3.17
CA ASP A 303 -20.62 12.42 2.99
C ASP A 303 -21.16 12.22 1.57
N SER A 304 -21.95 11.16 1.37
CA SER A 304 -22.52 10.84 0.06
C SER A 304 -23.67 11.78 -0.30
N LYS A 305 -23.55 12.36 -1.49
CA LYS A 305 -24.55 13.19 -2.17
C LYS A 305 -25.57 12.33 -2.91
N SER A 306 -25.19 11.16 -3.41
CA SER A 306 -26.13 10.24 -4.06
C SER A 306 -27.15 9.70 -3.07
N PHE A 307 -26.70 9.33 -1.86
CA PHE A 307 -27.56 8.79 -0.81
C PHE A 307 -28.05 9.85 0.18
N ASN A 308 -27.60 11.10 0.03
CA ASN A 308 -27.92 12.23 0.90
C ASN A 308 -27.73 11.90 2.40
N ARG A 309 -26.59 11.29 2.74
CA ARG A 309 -26.26 10.88 4.11
C ARG A 309 -24.76 10.89 4.38
N LYS A 310 -24.43 10.95 5.66
CA LYS A 310 -23.09 10.70 6.16
C LYS A 310 -23.04 9.33 6.78
N SER A 311 -21.96 8.62 6.47
CA SER A 311 -21.66 7.30 7.02
C SER A 311 -20.41 7.43 7.87
N TYR A 312 -20.50 6.99 9.12
CA TYR A 312 -19.46 7.12 10.13
C TYR A 312 -18.90 5.75 10.50
N GLN A 313 -17.61 5.72 10.82
CA GLN A 313 -16.94 4.52 11.33
C GLN A 313 -17.56 3.97 12.62
N GLN A 314 -18.19 4.81 13.44
CA GLN A 314 -18.82 4.38 14.68
C GLN A 314 -20.30 4.10 14.44
N ASP A 315 -20.71 2.84 14.64
CA ASP A 315 -22.08 2.38 14.40
C ASP A 315 -23.16 3.24 15.06
N GLY A 316 -22.90 3.71 16.29
CA GLY A 316 -23.85 4.51 17.07
C GLY A 316 -24.21 5.88 16.47
N LEU A 317 -23.46 6.33 15.45
CA LEU A 317 -23.75 7.57 14.72
C LEU A 317 -24.57 7.32 13.44
N ASN A 318 -24.69 6.08 13.00
CA ASN A 318 -25.40 5.72 11.77
C ASN A 318 -26.87 5.40 12.08
N THR A 319 -27.79 6.26 11.64
CA THR A 319 -29.23 6.13 11.91
C THR A 319 -30.04 5.62 10.70
N GLY A 320 -29.36 5.10 9.67
CA GLY A 320 -29.95 4.64 8.41
C GLY A 320 -30.08 3.11 8.29
N GLN A 321 -30.23 2.62 7.05
CA GLN A 321 -30.36 1.18 6.75
C GLN A 321 -29.11 0.36 7.09
N VAL A 322 -27.94 1.00 7.17
CA VAL A 322 -26.66 0.35 7.49
C VAL A 322 -26.14 0.97 8.78
N ALA A 323 -26.40 0.31 9.91
CA ALA A 323 -25.84 0.73 11.19
C ALA A 323 -24.32 0.50 11.22
N HIS A 324 -23.88 -0.66 10.73
CA HIS A 324 -22.47 -1.02 10.63
C HIS A 324 -21.90 -0.67 9.26
N ALA A 325 -21.76 0.63 9.00
CA ALA A 325 -21.36 1.14 7.69
C ALA A 325 -19.88 0.94 7.35
N VAL A 326 -19.05 0.53 8.31
CA VAL A 326 -17.59 0.46 8.14
C VAL A 326 -17.03 -0.81 8.72
N ARG A 327 -16.13 -1.45 7.97
CA ARG A 327 -15.24 -2.51 8.45
C ARG A 327 -13.79 -2.05 8.38
N VAL A 328 -12.96 -2.57 9.27
CA VAL A 328 -11.56 -2.17 9.39
C VAL A 328 -10.64 -3.39 9.38
N TYR A 329 -9.71 -3.42 8.44
CA TYR A 329 -8.76 -4.53 8.27
C TYR A 329 -7.33 -4.05 8.48
N PRO A 330 -6.47 -4.78 9.22
CA PRO A 330 -5.04 -4.49 9.27
C PRO A 330 -4.45 -4.54 7.86
N ALA A 331 -3.69 -3.51 7.48
CA ALA A 331 -3.06 -3.50 6.18
C ALA A 331 -1.78 -4.36 6.19
N LYS A 332 -1.58 -5.09 5.10
CA LYS A 332 -0.37 -5.85 4.82
C LYS A 332 0.23 -5.36 3.51
N ASP A 333 1.53 -5.50 3.34
CA ASP A 333 2.14 -5.33 2.04
C ASP A 333 1.80 -6.50 1.11
N ARG A 334 2.24 -6.42 -0.14
CA ARG A 334 1.97 -7.43 -1.16
C ARG A 334 2.57 -8.81 -0.81
N ALA A 335 3.59 -8.85 0.07
CA ALA A 335 4.18 -10.08 0.59
C ALA A 335 3.43 -10.64 1.82
N GLY A 336 2.34 -10.00 2.22
CA GLY A 336 1.54 -10.36 3.39
C GLY A 336 2.16 -9.93 4.71
N GLN A 337 3.20 -9.10 4.70
CA GLN A 337 3.80 -8.58 5.93
C GLN A 337 2.96 -7.43 6.48
N PRO A 338 2.65 -7.40 7.79
CA PRO A 338 1.90 -6.31 8.38
C PRO A 338 2.57 -4.95 8.15
N ILE A 339 1.81 -3.96 7.68
CA ILE A 339 2.25 -2.57 7.65
C ILE A 339 1.88 -1.96 9.01
N ALA A 340 2.90 -1.68 9.82
CA ALA A 340 2.68 -1.20 11.18
C ALA A 340 1.77 0.05 11.20
N ASN A 341 0.83 0.07 12.16
CA ASN A 341 -0.09 1.19 12.41
C ASN A 341 -0.89 1.62 11.17
N SER A 342 -1.21 0.68 10.27
CA SER A 342 -1.89 0.97 9.00
C SER A 342 -3.06 0.02 8.78
N TYR A 343 -4.16 0.56 8.25
CA TYR A 343 -5.44 -0.15 8.12
C TYR A 343 -6.15 0.22 6.82
N LEU A 344 -6.93 -0.71 6.30
CA LEU A 344 -7.98 -0.43 5.33
C LEU A 344 -9.28 -0.13 6.09
N VAL A 345 -9.94 0.96 5.71
CA VAL A 345 -11.26 1.36 6.21
C VAL A 345 -12.22 1.28 5.04
N THR A 346 -13.16 0.34 5.10
CA THR A 346 -14.02 -0.07 3.98
C THR A 346 -15.46 0.29 4.29
N PHE A 347 -16.12 1.05 3.42
CA PHE A 347 -17.46 1.56 3.64
C PHE A 347 -18.50 0.80 2.83
N GLU A 348 -19.67 0.62 3.44
CA GLU A 348 -20.91 0.17 2.84
C GLU A 348 -21.94 1.30 2.94
N ASP A 349 -22.34 1.84 1.79
CA ASP A 349 -23.26 2.94 1.64
C ASP A 349 -24.41 2.65 0.67
N ALA A 350 -24.54 1.44 0.10
CA ALA A 350 -25.70 1.02 -0.69
C ALA A 350 -26.70 0.10 0.08
N ALA A 351 -26.35 -0.30 1.30
CA ALA A 351 -27.04 -1.31 2.11
C ALA A 351 -27.10 -2.72 1.50
N ASN A 352 -26.17 -3.07 0.63
CA ASN A 352 -26.06 -4.39 0.00
C ASN A 352 -25.04 -5.32 0.72
N GLY A 353 -24.09 -4.75 1.48
CA GLY A 353 -23.13 -5.45 2.34
C GLY A 353 -21.88 -5.94 1.61
N ASP A 354 -21.39 -5.19 0.63
CA ASP A 354 -20.20 -5.47 -0.17
C ASP A 354 -18.95 -4.71 0.31
N TYR A 355 -19.13 -3.56 0.98
CA TYR A 355 -18.08 -2.74 1.60
C TYR A 355 -16.96 -2.23 0.67
N GLN A 356 -17.10 -2.34 -0.65
CA GLN A 356 -16.12 -1.75 -1.58
C GLN A 356 -16.53 -0.37 -2.12
N ASP A 357 -17.69 0.16 -1.69
CA ASP A 357 -18.19 1.48 -2.11
C ASP A 357 -17.11 2.54 -1.98
N TYR A 358 -16.48 2.62 -0.80
CA TYR A 358 -15.34 3.49 -0.54
C TYR A 358 -14.31 2.76 0.32
N VAL A 359 -13.06 2.68 -0.15
CA VAL A 359 -11.96 2.06 0.60
C VAL A 359 -10.85 3.07 0.80
N PHE A 360 -10.42 3.24 2.04
CA PHE A 360 -9.33 4.13 2.43
C PHE A 360 -8.18 3.35 3.04
N PHE A 361 -6.96 3.65 2.60
CA PHE A 361 -5.74 3.26 3.31
C PHE A 361 -5.36 4.37 4.30
N VAL A 362 -5.33 4.02 5.58
CA VAL A 362 -5.09 4.94 6.69
C VAL A 362 -3.83 4.51 7.43
N THR A 363 -2.89 5.43 7.68
CA THR A 363 -1.62 5.11 8.37
C THR A 363 -1.40 5.96 9.61
N ASN A 364 -0.49 5.49 10.47
CA ASN A 364 -0.15 6.10 11.75
C ASN A 364 -1.34 6.18 12.72
N VAL A 365 -2.14 5.11 12.75
CA VAL A 365 -3.30 4.97 13.63
C VAL A 365 -3.25 3.67 14.41
N LYS A 366 -3.94 3.64 15.55
CA LYS A 366 -4.22 2.44 16.34
C LYS A 366 -5.71 2.40 16.72
N PRO A 367 -6.36 1.22 16.70
CA PRO A 367 -7.73 1.08 17.16
C PRO A 367 -7.90 1.56 18.60
N SER A 368 -9.02 2.20 18.87
CA SER A 368 -9.43 2.64 20.20
C SER A 368 -10.90 2.28 20.42
N SER A 369 -11.23 1.86 21.63
CA SER A 369 -12.62 1.77 22.05
C SER A 369 -13.28 3.15 22.05
N ALA A 370 -14.57 3.18 21.70
CA ALA A 370 -15.45 4.26 22.09
C ALA A 370 -15.42 4.35 23.63
N GLY A 371 -15.33 5.56 24.17
CA GLY A 371 -15.35 5.76 25.63
C GLY A 371 -16.51 5.01 26.27
N ASN A 372 -16.23 4.31 27.37
CA ASN A 372 -17.16 3.47 28.12
C ASN A 372 -18.40 4.26 28.57
N THR A 373 -19.57 4.02 27.98
CA THR A 373 -20.86 4.14 28.67
C THR A 373 -21.26 2.71 29.04
N GLY A 374 -21.16 2.35 30.33
CA GLY A 374 -21.21 0.96 30.84
C GLY A 374 -22.40 0.13 30.35
N THR A 375 -22.39 -1.21 30.39
CA THR A 375 -21.70 -2.15 31.27
C THR A 375 -21.28 -3.38 30.45
N GLY A 376 -19.98 -3.61 30.26
CA GLY A 376 -19.46 -4.79 29.56
C GLY A 376 -18.31 -5.39 30.34
N THR A 377 -18.44 -6.64 30.75
CA THR A 377 -17.42 -7.39 31.48
C THR A 377 -16.14 -7.46 30.66
N SER A 378 -15.08 -6.80 31.13
CA SER A 378 -13.74 -6.98 30.61
C SER A 378 -13.26 -8.41 30.87
N SER A 379 -13.00 -9.20 29.83
CA SER A 379 -12.18 -10.40 29.96
C SER A 379 -10.75 -9.96 30.29
N LYS A 380 -10.43 -9.88 31.58
CA LYS A 380 -9.04 -9.76 32.05
C LYS A 380 -8.40 -11.14 31.97
N ILE A 381 -7.38 -11.29 31.15
CA ILE A 381 -6.47 -12.44 31.24
C ILE A 381 -5.63 -12.21 32.50
N ASN A 382 -5.90 -13.01 33.54
CA ASN A 382 -5.15 -13.00 34.79
C ASN A 382 -3.98 -13.98 34.66
N PHE A 383 -2.75 -13.50 34.66
CA PHE A 383 -1.57 -14.36 34.78
C PHE A 383 -1.38 -14.71 36.25
N GLN A 384 -1.44 -16.00 36.59
CA GLN A 384 -1.00 -16.53 37.87
C GLN A 384 0.53 -16.76 37.81
N PRO A 385 1.29 -16.43 38.87
CA PRO A 385 2.70 -16.81 38.93
C PRO A 385 2.82 -18.34 39.01
N ALA A 386 3.82 -18.89 38.32
CA ALA A 386 4.14 -20.31 38.38
C ALA A 386 4.47 -20.70 39.84
N THR A 387 3.65 -21.55 40.43
CA THR A 387 3.97 -22.19 41.71
C THR A 387 5.16 -23.10 41.48
N ALA A 388 6.25 -22.86 42.22
CA ALA A 388 7.36 -23.81 42.30
C ALA A 388 6.83 -25.12 42.90
N GLU A 389 6.99 -26.21 42.16
CA GLU A 389 6.85 -27.56 42.74
C GLU A 389 8.01 -27.77 43.74
N VAL A 390 7.66 -28.20 44.95
CA VAL A 390 8.60 -28.67 45.98
C VAL A 390 8.67 -30.18 45.91
#